data_AF-A0A522DJF9-F1
#
_entry.id   AF-A0A522DJF9-F1
#
_cell.length_a   1.000
_cell.length_b   1.000
_cell.length_c   1.000
_cell.angle_alpha   90.00
_cell.angle_beta   90.00
_cell.angle_gamma   90.00
#
_symmetry.space_group_name_H-M   'P 1'
#
loop_
_entity.id
_entity.type
_entity.pdbx_description
1 polymer ?
#
loop_
_entity_poly.entity_id
_entity_poly.type
_entity_poly.pdbx_seq_one_letter_code
_entity_poly.pdbx_strand_id
1 'polypeptide(L)' 'MFPEVFQVLIIGLLIFLPVVLIYKKAGFHPAWAALVFLPGFGLLLVFMQLALQPWPNLRDKTEHLR' A
#
# COMPACT_ATOMS: atom_id res chain seq x y z
N MET A 1 -2.63 27.46 -0.81
CA MET A 1 -1.15 27.31 -0.75
C MET A 1 -0.64 26.83 0.62
N PHE A 2 -1.03 27.45 1.75
CA PHE A 2 -0.59 27.02 3.09
C PHE A 2 -1.08 25.62 3.53
N PRO A 3 -2.37 25.24 3.35
CA PRO A 3 -2.83 23.90 3.75
C PRO A 3 -2.21 22.76 2.93
N GLU A 4 -1.91 23.00 1.66
CA GLU A 4 -1.31 22.02 0.75
C GLU A 4 0.14 21.72 1.13
N VAL A 5 0.91 22.75 1.52
CA VAL A 5 2.28 22.57 2.03
C VAL A 5 2.27 21.79 3.34
N PHE A 6 1.34 22.10 4.25
CA PHE A 6 1.22 21.39 5.53
C PHE A 6 0.80 19.93 5.32
N GLN A 7 -0.12 19.67 4.40
CA GLN A 7 -0.52 18.31 4.00
C GLN A 7 0.64 17.52 3.43
N VAL A 8 1.45 18.12 2.54
CA VAL A 8 2.64 17.47 1.98
C VAL A 8 3.66 17.16 3.07
N LEU A 9 3.88 18.07 4.03
CA LEU A 9 4.78 17.84 5.16
C LEU A 9 4.32 16.68 6.05
N ILE A 10 3.02 16.62 6.37
CA ILE A 10 2.44 15.53 7.17
C ILE A 10 2.60 14.19 6.46
N ILE A 11 2.22 14.12 5.18
CA ILE A 11 2.35 12.89 4.37
C ILE A 11 3.82 12.49 4.24
N GLY A 12 4.70 13.46 3.99
CA GLY A 12 6.14 13.25 3.90
C GLY A 12 6.71 12.67 5.19
N LEU A 13 6.32 13.22 6.35
CA LEU A 13 6.74 12.70 7.67
C LEU A 13 6.21 11.29 7.94
N LEU A 14 4.95 11.01 7.56
CA LEU A 14 4.33 9.70 7.72
C LEU A 14 5.11 8.60 6.97
N ILE A 15 5.68 8.93 5.81
CA ILE A 15 6.49 8.00 5.01
C ILE A 15 7.96 8.00 5.49
N PHE A 16 8.54 9.18 5.70
CA PHE A 16 9.96 9.33 6.01
C PHE A 16 10.34 8.70 7.36
N LEU A 17 9.53 8.91 8.39
CA LEU A 17 9.81 8.40 9.73
C LEU A 17 9.94 6.86 9.79
N PRO A 18 8.98 6.05 9.29
CA PRO A 18 9.12 4.60 9.30
C PRO A 18 10.27 4.12 8.42
N VAL A 19 10.53 4.77 7.26
CA VAL A 19 11.67 4.45 6.39
C VAL A 19 12.99 4.57 7.16
N VAL A 20 13.20 5.70 7.85
CA VAL A 20 14.42 5.94 8.65
C VAL A 20 14.53 4.95 9.81
N LEU A 21 13.43 4.67 10.50
CA LEU A 21 13.41 3.69 11.60
C LEU A 21 13.74 2.27 11.12
N ILE A 22 13.24 1.87 9.96
CA ILE A 22 13.56 0.57 9.33
C ILE A 22 15.04 0.53 8.99
N TYR A 23 15.58 1.53 8.28
CA TYR A 23 16.99 1.54 7.91
C TYR A 23 17.93 1.57 9.12
N LYS A 24 17.59 2.33 10.16
CA LYS A 24 18.35 2.38 11.41
C LYS A 24 18.39 1.02 12.12
N LYS A 25 17.30 0.26 12.08
CA LYS A 25 17.21 -1.07 12.69
C LYS A 25 17.79 -2.18 11.81
N ALA A 26 17.64 -2.08 10.50
CA ALA A 26 18.07 -3.07 9.51
C ALA A 26 19.59 -3.07 9.28
N GLY A 27 20.26 -1.93 9.47
CA GLY A 27 21.67 -1.77 9.14
C GLY A 27 21.94 -2.06 7.64
N PHE A 28 23.05 -2.72 7.32
CA PHE A 28 23.44 -3.08 5.95
C PHE A 28 22.82 -4.38 5.42
N HIS A 29 21.86 -4.99 6.13
CA HIS A 29 21.28 -6.25 5.70
C HIS A 29 20.17 -6.03 4.66
N PRO A 30 20.37 -6.41 3.38
CA PRO A 30 19.51 -6.01 2.27
C PRO A 30 18.07 -6.52 2.41
N ALA A 31 17.87 -7.73 2.98
CA ALA A 31 16.53 -8.26 3.19
C ALA A 31 15.71 -7.46 4.22
N TRP A 32 16.36 -6.87 5.23
CA TRP A 32 15.67 -6.06 6.25
C TRP A 32 15.37 -4.66 5.72
N ALA A 33 16.26 -4.10 4.90
CA ALA A 33 16.02 -2.86 4.17
C ALA A 33 14.79 -2.99 3.22
N ALA A 34 14.58 -4.16 2.63
CA ALA A 34 13.44 -4.41 1.75
C ALA A 34 12.08 -4.30 2.44
N LEU A 35 12.01 -4.33 3.79
CA LEU A 35 10.77 -4.09 4.54
C LEU A 35 10.15 -2.72 4.28
N VAL A 36 10.93 -1.74 3.81
CA VAL A 36 10.40 -0.42 3.41
C VAL A 36 9.39 -0.54 2.25
N PHE A 37 9.52 -1.57 1.42
CA PHE A 37 8.60 -1.87 0.33
C PHE A 37 7.40 -2.69 0.78
N LEU A 38 7.39 -3.22 2.00
CA LEU A 38 6.32 -4.09 2.50
C LEU A 38 4.93 -3.45 2.41
N PRO A 39 4.73 -2.14 2.68
CA PRO A 39 3.42 -1.50 2.48
C PRO A 39 2.97 -1.52 1.01
N GLY A 40 3.87 -1.23 0.07
CA GLY A 40 3.57 -1.25 -1.36
C GLY A 40 3.41 -2.68 -1.91
N PHE A 41 4.31 -3.58 -1.51
CA PHE A 41 4.30 -4.98 -1.89
C PHE A 41 3.09 -5.73 -1.32
N GLY A 42 2.71 -5.44 -0.07
CA GLY A 42 1.50 -5.99 0.55
C GLY A 42 0.24 -5.57 -0.20
N LEU A 43 0.14 -4.31 -0.60
CA LEU A 43 -0.98 -3.83 -1.41
C LEU A 43 -1.01 -4.51 -2.80
N LEU A 44 0.15 -4.70 -3.44
CA LEU A 44 0.26 -5.43 -4.69
C LEU A 44 -0.24 -6.87 -4.55
N LEU A 45 0.16 -7.58 -3.49
CA LEU A 45 -0.29 -8.95 -3.23
C LEU A 45 -1.81 -9.03 -3.06
N VAL A 46 -2.41 -8.09 -2.32
CA VAL A 46 -3.86 -8.01 -2.15
C VAL A 46 -4.55 -7.78 -3.50
N PHE A 47 -4.05 -6.86 -4.32
CA PHE A 47 -4.60 -6.62 -5.65
C PHE A 47 -4.44 -7.82 -6.58
N MET A 48 -3.32 -8.53 -6.53
CA MET A 48 -3.14 -9.77 -7.29
C MET A 48 -4.18 -10.82 -6.88
N GLN A 49 -4.41 -10.99 -5.58
CA GLN A 49 -5.43 -11.92 -5.09
C GLN A 49 -6.84 -11.51 -5.54
N LEU A 50 -7.18 -10.23 -5.42
CA LEU A 50 -8.49 -9.70 -5.84
C LEU A 50 -8.69 -9.79 -7.35
N ALA A 51 -7.62 -9.65 -8.16
CA ALA A 51 -7.70 -9.79 -9.61
C ALA A 51 -8.08 -11.20 -10.06
N LEU A 52 -7.84 -12.22 -9.23
CA LEU A 52 -8.24 -13.60 -9.49
C LEU A 52 -9.69 -13.90 -9.03
N GLN A 53 -10.31 -12.99 -8.29
CA GLN A 53 -11.69 -13.12 -7.81
C GLN A 53 -12.66 -12.46 -8.81
N PRO A 54 -13.81 -13.10 -9.13
CA PRO A 54 -14.82 -12.47 -9.95
C PRO A 54 -15.40 -11.26 -9.25
N TRP A 55 -15.60 -10.19 -10.01
CA TRP A 55 -16.12 -8.94 -9.46
C TRP A 55 -17.55 -9.16 -8.90
N PRO A 56 -17.82 -8.87 -7.61
CA PRO A 56 -19.08 -9.23 -6.97
C PRO A 56 -20.29 -8.55 -7.62
N ASN A 57 -20.10 -7.36 -8.22
CA ASN A 57 -21.16 -6.60 -8.91
C ASN A 57 -21.57 -7.20 -10.27
N LEU A 58 -20.94 -8.28 -10.73
CA LEU A 58 -21.34 -8.99 -11.96
C LEU A 58 -22.41 -10.06 -11.71
N ARG A 59 -22.65 -10.47 -10.45
CA ARG A 59 -23.59 -11.56 -10.12
C ARG A 59 -25.06 -11.15 -10.31
N ASP A 60 -25.38 -9.90 -10.02
CA ASP A 60 -26.76 -9.37 -9.95
C ASP A 60 -27.47 -9.31 -11.32
N LYS A 61 -26.72 -9.10 -12.41
CA LYS A 61 -27.32 -9.02 -13.77
C LYS A 61 -27.83 -10.35 -14.31
N THR A 62 -27.37 -11.48 -13.77
CA THR A 62 -27.66 -12.81 -14.32
C THR A 62 -28.79 -13.53 -13.57
N GLU A 63 -29.07 -13.13 -12.31
CA GLU A 63 -30.17 -13.70 -11.51
C GLU A 63 -31.53 -13.10 -11.85
N HIS A 64 -31.60 -11.81 -12.23
CA HIS A 64 -32.86 -11.17 -12.62
C HIS A 64 -33.38 -11.55 -14.02
N LEU A 65 -32.63 -12.35 -14.78
CA LEU A 65 -32.99 -12.81 -16.14
C LEU A 65 -33.40 -14.29 -16.19
N ARG A 66 -33.52 -14.98 -15.05
CA ARG A 66 -34.01 -16.37 -14.95
C ARG A 66 -35.39 -16.45 -14.32
#